data_AF-A0A6L3IL37-F1
#
_entry.id   AF-A0A6L3IL37-F1
#
_cell.length_a   1.000
_cell.length_b   1.000
_cell.length_c   1.000
_cell.angle_alpha   90.00
_cell.angle_beta   90.00
_cell.angle_gamma   90.00
#
_symmetry.space_group_name_H-M   'P 1'
#
loop_
_entity.id
_entity.type
_entity.pdbx_description
1 polymer ?
#
loop_
_entity_poly.entity_id
_entity_poly.type
_entity_poly.pdbx_seq_one_letter_code
_entity_poly.pdbx_strand_id
1 'polypeptide(L)' 'MNNRNEIPQQVKQVVSIAETLLQGQILGMYLYGSATMNKLRPDSDIDILIITRQQLNLSTKKELT' A
#
# COMPACT_ATOMS: atom_id res chain seq x y z
N MET A 1 -26.61 -3.25 -1.89
CA MET A 1 -25.91 -4.34 -1.20
C MET A 1 -24.47 -3.90 -1.03
N ASN A 2 -24.03 -3.59 0.20
CA ASN A 2 -22.65 -3.10 0.42
C ASN A 2 -21.69 -4.27 0.29
N ASN A 3 -20.83 -4.22 -0.73
CA ASN A 3 -19.82 -5.22 -1.00
C ASN A 3 -18.70 -5.07 0.05
N ARG A 4 -18.87 -5.70 1.24
CA ARG A 4 -17.94 -5.58 2.38
C ARG A 4 -16.53 -6.14 2.11
N ASN A 5 -16.30 -6.68 0.91
CA ASN A 5 -15.04 -7.30 0.50
C ASN A 5 -14.31 -6.47 -0.56
N GLU A 6 -14.76 -5.25 -0.87
CA GLU A 6 -14.04 -4.40 -1.81
C GLU A 6 -12.79 -3.78 -1.15
N ILE A 7 -11.64 -4.09 -1.76
CA ILE A 7 -10.38 -3.43 -1.44
C ILE A 7 -10.55 -1.93 -1.70
N PRO A 8 -10.26 -1.05 -0.71
CA PRO A 8 -10.38 0.39 -0.88
C PRO A 8 -9.60 0.87 -2.10
N GLN A 9 -10.18 1.80 -2.88
CA GLN A 9 -9.56 2.31 -4.11
C GLN A 9 -8.16 2.90 -3.85
N GLN A 10 -7.95 3.48 -2.68
CA GLN A 10 -6.64 3.98 -2.23
C GLN A 10 -5.56 2.88 -2.22
N VAL A 11 -5.90 1.65 -1.84
CA VAL A 11 -4.93 0.53 -1.87
C VAL A 11 -4.46 0.27 -3.30
N LYS A 12 -5.39 0.26 -4.27
CA LYS A 12 -5.04 0.07 -5.69
C LYS A 12 -4.15 1.20 -6.22
N GLN A 13 -4.38 2.43 -5.78
CA GLN A 13 -3.55 3.58 -6.15
C GLN A 13 -2.14 3.45 -5.56
N VAL A 14 -2.01 3.09 -4.28
CA VAL A 14 -0.70 2.88 -3.64
C VAL A 14 0.08 1.74 -4.32
N VAL A 15 -0.60 0.64 -4.67
CA VAL A 15 0.02 -0.46 -5.43
C VAL A 15 0.57 0.03 -6.76
N SER A 16 -0.23 0.76 -7.55
CA SER A 16 0.21 1.28 -8.85
C SER A 16 1.40 2.24 -8.75
N ILE A 17 1.39 3.14 -7.75
CA ILE A 17 2.51 4.06 -7.51
C ILE A 17 3.76 3.27 -7.12
N ALA A 18 3.64 2.33 -6.18
CA ALA A 18 4.75 1.52 -5.73
C ALA A 18 5.35 0.68 -6.86
N GLU A 19 4.53 0.02 -7.66
CA GLU A 19 4.99 -0.76 -8.82
C GLU A 19 5.72 0.09 -9.86
N THR A 20 5.28 1.33 -10.05
CA THR A 20 5.91 2.29 -10.98
C THR A 20 7.27 2.76 -10.46
N LEU A 21 7.35 3.13 -9.17
CA LEU A 21 8.56 3.71 -8.58
C LEU A 21 9.60 2.68 -8.16
N LEU A 22 9.17 1.48 -7.77
CA LEU A 22 10.00 0.44 -7.16
C LEU A 22 10.16 -0.79 -8.07
N GLN A 23 9.92 -0.63 -9.36
CA GLN A 23 9.90 -1.71 -10.35
C GLN A 23 11.11 -2.66 -10.20
N GLY A 24 10.84 -3.96 -10.08
CA GLY A 24 11.86 -5.01 -9.91
C GLY A 24 12.55 -5.05 -8.54
N GLN A 25 12.26 -4.10 -7.65
CA GLN A 25 12.79 -4.06 -6.29
C GLN A 25 11.81 -4.61 -5.26
N ILE A 26 10.51 -4.66 -5.55
CA ILE A 26 9.49 -5.19 -4.63
C ILE A 26 9.68 -6.70 -4.44
N LEU A 27 9.84 -7.12 -3.20
CA LEU A 27 9.79 -8.53 -2.78
C LEU A 27 8.39 -8.94 -2.33
N GLY A 28 7.62 -7.99 -1.80
CA GLY A 28 6.24 -8.21 -1.40
C GLY A 28 5.57 -6.93 -0.90
N MET A 29 4.25 -6.91 -0.98
CA MET A 29 3.38 -5.86 -0.45
C MET A 29 2.32 -6.50 0.44
N TYR A 30 2.12 -5.94 1.63
CA TYR A 30 1.21 -6.46 2.63
C TYR A 30 0.27 -5.36 3.09
N LEU A 31 -1.03 -5.61 2.99
CA LEU A 31 -2.04 -4.81 3.66
C LEU A 31 -2.08 -5.22 5.13
N TYR A 32 -2.13 -4.25 6.03
CA TYR A 32 -2.18 -4.48 7.47
C TYR A 32 -3.31 -3.67 8.12
N GLY A 33 -3.44 -3.81 9.44
CA GLY A 33 -4.27 -2.93 10.24
C GLY A 33 -5.77 -3.14 10.06
N SER A 34 -6.53 -2.05 10.25
CA SER A 34 -8.00 -2.07 10.37
C SER A 34 -8.70 -2.70 9.15
N ALA A 35 -8.12 -2.51 7.96
CA ALA A 35 -8.60 -3.04 6.68
C ALA A 35 -8.58 -4.57 6.62
N THR A 36 -7.64 -5.23 7.30
CA THR A 36 -7.54 -6.70 7.33
C THR A 36 -8.34 -7.33 8.48
N MET A 37 -8.65 -6.54 9.51
CA MET A 37 -9.30 -7.00 10.75
C MET A 37 -10.83 -6.83 10.74
N ASN A 38 -11.44 -6.53 9.59
CA ASN A 38 -12.86 -6.15 9.47
C ASN A 38 -13.28 -4.99 10.40
N LYS A 39 -12.34 -4.09 10.68
CA LYS A 39 -12.53 -2.93 11.58
C LYS A 39 -12.31 -1.59 10.86
N LEU A 40 -12.34 -1.59 9.53
CA LEU A 40 -12.19 -0.38 8.73
C LEU A 40 -13.37 0.56 8.97
N ARG A 41 -13.08 1.79 9.38
CA ARG A 41 -14.05 2.87 9.61
C ARG A 41 -13.80 4.02 8.62
N PRO A 42 -14.76 4.95 8.44
CA PRO A 42 -14.57 6.08 7.53
C PRO A 42 -13.35 6.96 7.83
N ASP A 43 -12.92 7.01 9.09
CA ASP A 43 -11.78 7.77 9.61
C ASP A 43 -10.53 6.91 9.83
N SER A 44 -10.54 5.65 9.38
CA SER A 44 -9.38 4.76 9.52
C SER A 44 -8.35 5.01 8.43
N ASP A 45 -7.09 4.94 8.83
CA ASP A 45 -5.96 4.89 7.91
C ASP A 45 -5.89 3.53 7.18
N ILE A 46 -5.09 3.50 6.12
CA ILE A 46 -4.78 2.31 5.33
C ILE A 46 -3.29 2.00 5.52
N ASP A 47 -3.01 0.91 6.23
CA ASP A 47 -1.64 0.50 6.55
C ASP A 47 -1.08 -0.44 5.47
N ILE A 48 0.00 -0.05 4.79
CA ILE A 48 0.68 -0.86 3.77
C ILE A 48 2.16 -0.99 4.10
N LEU A 49 2.66 -2.22 4.14
CA LEU A 49 4.08 -2.54 4.25
C LEU A 49 4.62 -3.03 2.91
N ILE A 50 5.67 -2.37 2.41
CA ILE A 50 6.37 -2.76 1.18
C ILE A 50 7.78 -3.21 1.55
N ILE A 51 8.13 -4.43 1.17
CA ILE A 51 9.47 -4.99 1.35
C ILE A 51 10.22 -4.88 0.03
N THR A 52 11.40 -4.26 0.05
CA THR A 52 12.25 -4.12 -1.13
C THR A 52 13.55 -4.90 -1.00
N ARG A 53 14.10 -5.33 -2.14
CA ARG A 53 15.36 -6.09 -2.24
C ARG A 53 16.56 -5.29 -1.76
N GLN A 54 16.52 -3.98 -1.95
CA GLN A 54 17.59 -3.06 -1.59
C GLN A 54 17.03 -1.77 -1.00
N GLN A 55 17.92 -0.99 -0.40
CA GLN A 55 17.58 0.33 0.14
C GLN A 55 17.11 1.29 -0.96
N LEU A 56 16.07 2.07 -0.66
CA LEU A 56 15.59 3.13 -1.55
C LEU A 56 16.61 4.27 -1.64
N ASN A 57 16.87 4.73 -2.86
CA ASN A 57 17.64 5.93 -3.10
C ASN A 57 16.86 7.18 -2.63
N LEU A 58 17.55 8.32 -2.48
CA LEU A 58 16.95 9.53 -1.93
C LEU A 58 15.87 10.14 -2.83
N SER A 59 15.99 10.03 -4.16
CA SER A 59 14.97 10.56 -5.09
C SER A 59 13.67 9.78 -4.99
N THR A 60 13.75 8.44 -5.01
CA THR A 60 12.58 7.55 -4.83
C THR A 60 11.92 7.76 -3.47
N LYS A 61 12.70 7.96 -2.39
CA LYS A 61 12.13 8.30 -1.08
C LYS A 61 11.34 9.61 -1.11
N LYS A 62 11.86 10.63 -1.79
CA LYS A 62 11.18 11.93 -1.93
C LYS A 62 9.92 11.84 -2.77
N GLU A 63 9.86 10.97 -3.77
CA GLU A 63 8.66 10.77 -4.57
C GLU A 63 7.55 10.02 -3.81
N LEU A 64 7.88 9.38 -2.68
CA LEU A 64 6.95 8.68 -1.81
C LEU A 64 6.41 9.52 -0.64
N THR A 65 6.93 10.74 -0.41
CA THR A 65 6.61 11.61 0.75
C THR A 65 6.22 13.01 0.33
#